data_AF-A0A8X6KAE9-F1
#
_entry.id   AF-A0A8X6KAE9-F1
#
_cell.length_a   1.000
_cell.length_b   1.000
_cell.length_c   1.000
_cell.angle_alpha   90.00
_cell.angle_beta   90.00
_cell.angle_gamma   90.00
#
_symmetry.space_group_name_H-M   'P 1'
#
loop_
_entity.id
_entity.type
_entity.pdbx_description
1 polymer ?
#
loop_
_entity_poly.entity_id
_entity_poly.type
_entity_poly.pdbx_seq_one_letter_code
_entity_poly.pdbx_strand_id
1 'polypeptide(L)'
;MFPAVLIAISLVERVLLVKLLYENKGNVCGSASVREFRRRKNLRRGPMATKGIRTMIKRFEETGKLGVQPGRDHKRITPVLVDAVKVAIDIQSQTSEFGGSSAHAVFRQTGYSYSTVRKVLRNMIHYFPYKIAIPRNCFIGTSPNVSHSQSLFSTE
;
A
#
# COMPACT_ATOMS: atom_id res chain seq x y z
N MET A 1 -3.01 16.60 -12.65
CA MET A 1 -1.74 16.14 -12.04
C MET A 1 -1.37 17.11 -10.92
N PHE A 2 -1.90 16.89 -9.71
CA PHE A 2 -1.62 17.76 -8.56
C PHE A 2 -0.28 17.38 -7.96
N PRO A 3 0.65 18.32 -7.70
CA PRO A 3 1.91 17.99 -7.06
C PRO A 3 1.63 17.64 -5.60
N ALA A 4 1.29 16.38 -5.37
CA ALA A 4 1.49 15.70 -4.11
C ALA A 4 3.00 15.63 -3.89
N VAL A 5 3.53 16.61 -3.16
CA VAL A 5 4.56 16.49 -2.11
C VAL A 5 4.71 17.92 -1.57
N LEU A 6 3.76 18.35 -0.74
CA LEU A 6 4.01 19.41 0.22
C LEU A 6 4.83 18.75 1.33
N ILE A 7 6.16 18.86 1.20
CA ILE A 7 7.11 18.53 2.26
C ILE A 7 6.60 19.17 3.55
N ALA A 8 6.65 18.40 4.65
CA ALA A 8 6.01 18.65 5.94
C ALA A 8 6.33 20.02 6.55
N ILE A 9 5.66 21.07 6.06
CA ILE A 9 5.69 22.41 6.64
C ILE A 9 4.48 22.50 7.57
N SER A 10 4.76 22.86 8.82
CA SER A 10 3.73 23.06 9.83
C SER A 10 2.73 24.15 9.41
N LEU A 11 1.55 24.18 10.02
CA LEU A 11 0.58 25.24 9.75
C LEU A 11 1.16 26.62 10.09
N VAL A 12 1.87 26.73 11.21
CA VAL A 12 2.51 27.96 11.69
C VAL A 12 3.50 28.52 10.67
N GLU A 13 4.30 27.65 10.05
CA GLU A 13 5.27 28.05 9.04
C GLU A 13 4.61 28.54 7.75
N ARG A 14 3.48 27.94 7.35
CA ARG A 14 2.69 28.42 6.21
C ARG A 14 2.08 29.79 6.47
N VAL A 15 1.56 30.01 7.68
CA VAL A 15 1.04 31.32 8.11
C VAL A 15 2.14 32.37 8.06
N LEU A 16 3.31 32.07 8.64
CA LEU A 16 4.47 32.98 8.60
C LEU A 16 4.87 33.32 7.17
N LEU A 17 4.91 32.32 6.29
CA LEU A 17 5.27 32.52 4.90
C LEU A 17 4.26 33.42 4.18
N VAL A 18 2.96 33.22 4.38
CA VAL A 18 1.90 34.04 3.79
C VAL A 18 1.90 35.46 4.34
N LYS A 19 2.14 35.64 5.64
CA LYS A 19 2.33 36.97 6.25
C LYS A 19 3.48 37.74 5.59
N LEU A 20 4.64 37.09 5.44
CA LEU A 20 5.80 37.68 4.76
C LEU A 20 5.52 37.96 3.28
N LEU A 21 4.62 37.24 2.62
CA LEU A 21 4.25 37.49 1.23
C LEU A 21 3.42 38.75 1.08
N TYR A 22 2.40 38.94 1.93
CA TYR A 22 1.56 40.14 1.90
C TYR A 22 2.27 41.40 2.43
N GLU A 23 3.21 41.27 3.36
CA GLU A 23 4.03 42.40 3.83
C GLU A 23 4.94 42.95 2.71
N ASN A 24 5.39 42.09 1.79
CA ASN A 24 6.34 42.43 0.72
C ASN A 24 5.63 42.82 -0.61
N LYS A 25 4.55 43.61 -0.54
CA LYS A 25 3.54 43.99 -1.57
C LYS A 25 3.94 44.22 -3.05
N GLY A 26 5.22 44.11 -3.45
CA GLY A 26 5.70 44.34 -4.81
C GLY A 26 6.08 43.11 -5.64
N ASN A 27 6.11 41.90 -5.07
CA ASN A 27 6.73 40.74 -5.75
C ASN A 27 5.77 39.56 -5.89
N VAL A 28 5.01 39.50 -7.00
CA VAL A 28 4.14 38.36 -7.39
C VAL A 28 4.89 37.02 -7.40
N CYS A 29 6.23 37.06 -7.48
CA CYS A 29 7.10 35.88 -7.45
C CYS A 29 7.53 35.44 -6.03
N GLY A 30 7.27 36.22 -4.97
CA GLY A 30 7.50 35.83 -3.57
C GLY A 30 8.96 35.54 -3.17
N SER A 31 9.93 35.88 -4.02
CA SER A 31 11.35 35.53 -3.83
C SER A 31 11.97 36.19 -2.59
N ALA A 32 11.64 37.44 -2.31
CA ALA A 32 12.08 38.16 -1.10
C ALA A 32 11.53 37.50 0.18
N SER A 33 10.22 37.24 0.21
CA SER A 33 9.54 36.58 1.34
C SER A 33 10.09 35.17 1.60
N VAL A 34 10.43 34.43 0.55
CA VAL A 34 11.03 33.10 0.66
C VAL A 34 12.47 33.17 1.17
N ARG A 35 13.25 34.18 0.76
CA ARG A 35 14.59 34.43 1.30
C ARG A 35 14.53 34.79 2.79
N GLU A 36 13.61 35.67 3.18
CA GLU A 36 13.39 36.04 4.58
C GLU A 36 12.92 34.86 5.42
N PHE A 37 11.99 34.05 4.91
CA PHE A 37 11.56 32.83 5.59
C PHE A 37 12.74 31.86 5.80
N ARG A 38 13.57 31.65 4.77
CA ARG A 38 14.77 30.81 4.87
C ARG A 38 15.78 31.37 5.87
N ARG A 39 16.01 32.68 5.87
CA ARG A 39 16.90 33.37 6.82
C ARG A 39 16.40 33.18 8.26
N ARG A 40 15.11 33.45 8.52
CA ARG A 40 14.49 33.27 9.85
C ARG A 40 14.53 31.82 10.34
N LYS A 41 14.57 30.85 9.43
CA LYS A 41 14.61 29.42 9.74
C LYS A 41 16.00 28.79 9.58
N ASN A 42 17.03 29.58 9.29
CA ASN A 42 18.40 29.11 9.03
C ASN A 42 18.48 27.99 7.96
N LEU A 43 17.69 28.10 6.89
CA LEU A 43 17.59 27.09 5.83
C LEU A 43 18.46 27.47 4.62
N ARG A 44 19.52 26.69 4.35
CA ARG A 44 20.39 26.86 3.17
C ARG A 44 19.64 26.58 1.84
N ARG A 45 18.71 25.63 1.85
CA ARG A 45 17.83 25.27 0.72
C ARG A 45 16.42 25.07 1.28
N GLY A 46 15.42 25.60 0.59
CA GLY A 46 14.06 25.72 1.14
C GLY A 46 13.21 24.45 0.96
N PRO A 47 12.28 24.16 1.89
CA PRO A 47 11.40 22.99 1.85
C PRO A 47 10.37 23.02 0.71
N MET A 48 10.20 24.16 0.01
CA MET A 48 9.27 24.29 -1.10
C MET A 48 9.91 24.92 -2.33
N ALA A 49 9.58 24.34 -3.49
CA ALA A 49 9.77 24.98 -4.78
C ALA A 49 8.87 26.22 -4.92
N THR A 50 9.30 27.19 -5.72
CA THR A 50 8.53 28.41 -6.04
C THR A 50 7.12 28.09 -6.54
N LYS A 51 6.97 27.01 -7.34
CA LYS A 51 5.68 26.50 -7.79
C LYS A 51 4.75 26.10 -6.64
N GLY A 52 5.29 25.43 -5.63
CA GLY A 52 4.52 25.02 -4.45
C GLY A 52 4.01 26.23 -3.65
N ILE A 53 4.84 27.25 -3.51
CA ILE A 53 4.48 28.49 -2.80
C ILE A 53 3.36 29.23 -3.54
N ARG A 54 3.48 29.38 -4.87
CA ARG A 54 2.40 29.96 -5.71
C ARG A 54 1.09 29.18 -5.57
N THR A 55 1.17 27.86 -5.53
CA THR A 55 -0.01 26.98 -5.37
C THR A 55 -0.65 27.16 -3.99
N MET A 56 0.16 27.34 -2.95
CA MET A 56 -0.31 27.59 -1.59
C MET A 56 -1.01 28.95 -1.47
N ILE A 57 -0.45 30.02 -2.06
CA ILE A 57 -1.05 31.36 -2.07
C ILE A 57 -2.38 31.33 -2.81
N LYS A 58 -2.39 30.78 -4.04
CA LYS A 58 -3.61 30.66 -4.84
C LYS A 58 -4.72 29.95 -4.07
N ARG A 59 -4.39 28.85 -3.38
CA ARG A 59 -5.35 28.13 -2.52
C ARG A 59 -5.83 28.95 -1.33
N PHE A 60 -4.97 29.76 -0.75
CA PHE A 60 -5.34 30.65 0.34
C PHE A 60 -6.29 31.74 -0.15
N GLU A 61 -6.04 32.33 -1.31
CA GLU A 61 -6.92 33.33 -1.93
C GLU A 61 -8.28 32.72 -2.31
N GLU A 62 -8.30 31.49 -2.81
CA GLU A 62 -9.53 30.78 -3.20
C GLU A 62 -10.36 30.29 -2.01
N THR A 63 -9.72 29.74 -0.97
CA THR A 63 -10.40 28.99 0.11
C THR A 63 -10.29 29.67 1.49
N GLY A 64 -9.40 30.64 1.66
CA GLY A 64 -9.06 31.25 2.96
C GLY A 64 -8.33 30.30 3.93
N LYS A 65 -7.96 29.09 3.49
CA LYS A 65 -7.43 28.02 4.35
C LYS A 65 -5.98 27.69 3.98
N LEU A 66 -5.12 27.65 4.99
CA LEU A 66 -3.72 27.23 4.87
C LEU A 66 -3.46 25.78 5.24
N GLY A 67 -4.49 25.03 5.64
CA GLY A 67 -4.39 23.61 6.01
C GLY A 67 -3.92 22.72 4.84
N VAL A 68 -3.32 21.56 5.18
CA VAL A 68 -3.11 20.52 4.15
C VAL A 68 -4.47 19.87 3.95
N GLN A 69 -4.95 19.81 2.71
CA GLN A 69 -6.15 19.01 2.44
C GLN A 69 -5.88 17.56 2.82
N PRO A 70 -6.87 16.84 3.38
CA PRO A 70 -6.71 15.41 3.58
C PRO A 70 -6.27 14.77 2.27
N GLY A 71 -5.39 13.76 2.38
CA GLY A 71 -4.95 13.01 1.22
C GLY A 71 -6.16 12.45 0.46
N ARG A 72 -5.97 12.12 -0.82
CA ARG A 72 -7.03 11.50 -1.61
C ARG A 72 -7.53 10.27 -0.86
N ASP A 73 -8.81 10.26 -0.50
CA ASP A 73 -9.37 9.16 0.28
C ASP A 73 -9.21 7.84 -0.48
N HIS A 74 -8.72 6.83 0.23
CA HIS A 74 -8.70 5.47 -0.29
C HIS A 74 -10.06 4.84 0.01
N LYS A 75 -10.61 4.08 -0.95
CA LYS A 75 -11.82 3.28 -0.71
C LYS A 75 -11.60 2.42 0.53
N ARG A 76 -12.43 2.64 1.55
CA ARG A 76 -12.37 1.88 2.80
C ARG A 76 -12.67 0.41 2.50
N ILE A 77 -11.89 -0.48 3.09
CA ILE A 77 -12.20 -1.90 3.10
C ILE A 77 -13.35 -2.09 4.09
N THR A 78 -14.45 -2.69 3.65
CA THR A 78 -15.58 -3.01 4.52
C THR A 78 -15.31 -4.30 5.30
N PRO A 79 -15.79 -4.43 6.55
CA PRO A 79 -15.60 -5.67 7.32
C PRO A 79 -16.25 -6.87 6.63
N VAL A 80 -17.43 -6.66 6.00
CA VAL A 80 -18.13 -7.67 5.19
C VAL A 80 -17.24 -8.26 4.10
N LEU A 81 -16.46 -7.42 3.41
CA LEU A 81 -15.52 -7.87 2.39
C LEU A 81 -14.37 -8.69 2.99
N VAL A 82 -13.90 -8.33 4.20
CA VAL A 82 -12.86 -9.08 4.90
C VAL A 82 -13.36 -10.48 5.25
N ASP A 83 -14.57 -10.58 5.78
CA ASP A 83 -15.15 -11.86 6.19
C ASP A 83 -15.44 -12.76 4.98
N ALA A 84 -15.98 -12.21 3.88
CA ALA A 84 -16.17 -12.96 2.64
C ALA A 84 -14.84 -13.51 2.08
N VAL A 85 -13.76 -12.72 2.16
CA VAL A 85 -12.42 -13.15 1.74
C VAL A 85 -11.86 -14.24 2.67
N LYS A 86 -12.10 -14.18 3.98
CA LYS A 86 -11.67 -15.22 4.93
C LYS A 86 -12.36 -16.56 4.65
N VAL A 87 -13.69 -16.54 4.52
CA VAL A 87 -14.47 -17.75 4.21
C VAL A 87 -13.99 -18.39 2.90
N ALA A 88 -13.70 -17.57 1.88
CA ALA A 88 -13.19 -18.08 0.61
C ALA A 88 -11.77 -18.67 0.71
N ILE A 89 -10.91 -18.15 1.59
CA ILE A 89 -9.60 -18.75 1.87
C ILE A 89 -9.79 -20.11 2.54
N ASP A 90 -10.64 -20.19 3.56
CA ASP A 90 -10.86 -21.43 4.31
C ASP A 90 -11.36 -22.55 3.38
N ILE A 91 -12.36 -22.25 2.55
CA ILE A 91 -12.86 -23.19 1.53
C ILE A 91 -11.72 -23.64 0.59
N GLN A 92 -10.96 -22.70 0.06
CA GLN A 92 -9.88 -23.00 -0.90
C GLN A 92 -8.73 -23.79 -0.25
N SER A 93 -8.44 -23.55 1.02
CA SER A 93 -7.40 -24.25 1.78
C SER A 93 -7.75 -25.71 2.05
N GLN A 94 -9.03 -26.03 2.23
CA GLN A 94 -9.51 -27.40 2.43
C GLN A 94 -9.48 -28.19 1.12
N THR A 95 -9.69 -27.51 -0.01
CA THR A 95 -9.67 -28.15 -1.34
C THR A 95 -8.26 -28.29 -1.93
N SER A 96 -7.25 -27.60 -1.40
CA SER A 96 -5.91 -27.61 -1.97
C SER A 96 -4.98 -28.58 -1.26
N GLU A 97 -4.30 -29.43 -2.02
CA GLU A 97 -3.32 -30.40 -1.49
C GLU A 97 -2.16 -29.74 -0.72
N PHE A 98 -1.86 -28.48 -1.05
CA PHE A 98 -0.81 -27.68 -0.43
C PHE A 98 -1.26 -26.85 0.77
N GLY A 99 -2.54 -26.92 1.17
CA GLY A 99 -3.10 -26.16 2.30
C GLY A 99 -3.03 -24.63 2.13
N GLY A 100 -2.73 -24.16 0.91
CA GLY A 100 -2.55 -22.76 0.57
C GLY A 100 -3.57 -22.30 -0.47
N SER A 101 -4.01 -21.05 -0.37
CA SER A 101 -4.96 -20.45 -1.31
C SER A 101 -4.32 -19.27 -2.03
N SER A 102 -4.38 -19.26 -3.36
CA SER A 102 -3.87 -18.12 -4.12
C SER A 102 -4.87 -16.95 -4.08
N ALA A 103 -4.35 -15.72 -4.13
CA ALA A 103 -5.21 -14.53 -4.26
C ALA A 103 -6.10 -14.59 -5.51
N HIS A 104 -5.65 -15.29 -6.56
CA HIS A 104 -6.42 -15.51 -7.77
C HIS A 104 -7.55 -16.52 -7.58
N ALA A 105 -7.34 -17.58 -6.80
CA ALA A 105 -8.39 -18.53 -6.45
C ALA A 105 -9.50 -17.85 -5.64
N VAL A 106 -9.12 -17.05 -4.64
CA VAL A 106 -10.06 -16.29 -3.80
C VAL A 106 -10.82 -15.24 -4.62
N PHE A 107 -10.15 -14.58 -5.57
CA PHE A 107 -10.78 -13.68 -6.54
C PHE A 107 -11.90 -14.38 -7.33
N ARG A 108 -11.61 -15.57 -7.88
CA ARG A 108 -12.61 -16.36 -8.63
C ARG A 108 -13.79 -16.79 -7.76
N GLN A 109 -13.54 -17.11 -6.49
CA GLN A 109 -14.58 -17.58 -5.56
C GLN A 109 -15.50 -16.44 -5.08
N THR A 110 -14.96 -15.24 -4.86
CA THR A 110 -15.69 -14.13 -4.22
C THR A 110 -16.28 -13.13 -5.21
N GLY A 111 -15.77 -13.07 -6.44
CA GLY A 111 -16.22 -12.12 -7.47
C GLY A 111 -15.79 -10.66 -7.24
N TYR A 112 -15.09 -10.34 -6.15
CA TYR A 112 -14.52 -9.01 -5.93
C TYR A 112 -13.25 -8.82 -6.76
N SER A 113 -12.92 -7.59 -7.18
CA SER A 113 -11.68 -7.33 -7.95
C SER A 113 -10.40 -7.88 -7.30
N TYR A 114 -9.50 -8.43 -8.11
CA TYR A 114 -8.24 -9.04 -7.66
C TYR A 114 -7.39 -8.07 -6.80
N SER A 115 -7.32 -6.80 -7.19
CA SER A 115 -6.60 -5.77 -6.44
C SER A 115 -7.17 -5.56 -5.04
N THR A 116 -8.49 -5.71 -4.88
CA THR A 116 -9.17 -5.57 -3.59
C THR A 116 -8.89 -6.79 -2.71
N VAL A 117 -9.04 -7.99 -3.26
CA VAL A 117 -8.67 -9.24 -2.57
C VAL A 117 -7.22 -9.20 -2.10
N ARG A 118 -6.27 -8.83 -2.98
CA ARG A 118 -4.85 -8.71 -2.62
C ARG A 118 -4.58 -7.65 -1.54
N LYS A 119 -5.31 -6.53 -1.54
CA LYS A 119 -5.20 -5.51 -0.48
C LYS A 119 -5.71 -6.04 0.86
N VAL A 120 -6.84 -6.72 0.87
CA VAL A 120 -7.43 -7.33 2.08
C VAL A 120 -6.48 -8.38 2.65
N LEU A 121 -6.00 -9.29 1.80
CA LEU A 121 -5.06 -10.35 2.20
C LEU A 121 -3.81 -9.79 2.89
N ARG A 122 -3.21 -8.73 2.33
CA ARG A 122 -1.96 -8.16 2.87
C ARG A 122 -2.16 -7.26 4.08
N ASN A 123 -3.17 -6.40 4.04
CA ASN A 123 -3.32 -5.33 5.02
C ASN A 123 -4.15 -5.75 6.24
N MET A 124 -5.14 -6.63 6.07
CA MET A 124 -6.11 -6.98 7.11
C MET A 124 -5.93 -8.41 7.63
N ILE A 125 -5.67 -9.37 6.73
CA ILE A 125 -5.55 -10.80 7.09
C ILE A 125 -4.07 -11.18 7.33
N HIS A 126 -3.12 -10.35 6.88
CA HIS A 126 -1.68 -10.63 6.88
C HIS A 126 -1.33 -12.01 6.28
N TYR A 127 -2.13 -12.44 5.30
CA TYR A 127 -1.94 -13.67 4.56
C TYR A 127 -1.00 -13.41 3.38
N PHE A 128 0.16 -14.05 3.43
CA PHE A 128 1.21 -13.89 2.44
C PHE A 128 1.43 -15.20 1.70
N PRO A 129 1.05 -15.28 0.41
CA PRO A 129 1.05 -16.55 -0.35
C PRO A 129 2.45 -17.13 -0.61
N TYR A 130 3.51 -16.49 -0.12
CA TYR A 130 4.90 -16.93 -0.27
C TYR A 130 5.44 -17.69 0.96
N LYS A 131 4.65 -17.85 2.04
CA LYS A 131 5.02 -18.76 3.12
C LYS A 131 4.54 -20.16 2.76
N ILE A 132 5.33 -20.86 1.96
CA ILE A 132 5.18 -22.30 1.72
C ILE A 132 5.50 -22.99 3.06
N ALA A 133 4.46 -23.34 3.82
CA ALA A 133 4.61 -24.34 4.86
C ALA A 133 4.69 -25.69 4.13
N ILE A 134 5.90 -26.21 3.97
CA ILE A 134 6.09 -27.57 3.48
C ILE A 134 5.42 -28.50 4.49
N PRO A 135 4.37 -29.26 4.14
CA PRO A 135 3.81 -30.25 5.06
C PRO A 135 4.89 -31.29 5.38
N ARG A 136 5.02 -31.64 6.67
CA ARG A 136 6.04 -32.60 7.17
C ARG A 136 5.91 -34.02 6.63
N ASN A 137 4.94 -34.31 5.76
CA ASN A 137 4.62 -35.65 5.28
C ASN A 137 5.14 -35.98 3.86
N CYS A 138 5.85 -35.06 3.18
CA CYS A 138 6.36 -35.34 1.83
C CYS A 138 7.72 -36.08 1.78
N PHE A 139 8.26 -36.55 2.91
CA PHE A 139 9.49 -37.35 2.94
C PHE A 139 9.32 -38.63 3.78
N ILE A 140 8.54 -39.60 3.31
CA ILE A 140 8.85 -41.01 3.54
C ILE A 140 8.60 -41.77 2.23
N GLY A 141 9.58 -41.69 1.33
CA GLY A 141 9.73 -42.65 0.26
C GLY A 141 10.36 -43.92 0.81
N THR A 142 9.56 -44.84 1.33
CA THR A 142 9.98 -46.24 1.44
C THR A 142 9.48 -46.98 0.21
N SER A 143 10.38 -47.08 -0.77
CA SER A 143 10.25 -47.98 -1.92
C SER A 143 10.18 -49.43 -1.42
N PRO A 144 9.19 -50.26 -1.84
CA PRO A 144 9.28 -51.69 -1.65
C PRO A 144 10.32 -52.25 -2.63
N ASN A 145 11.38 -52.80 -2.05
CA ASN A 145 12.41 -53.59 -2.72
C ASN A 145 11.79 -54.69 -3.60
N VAL A 146 12.18 -54.70 -4.88
CA VAL A 146 12.02 -55.87 -5.75
C VAL A 146 13.14 -56.85 -5.41
N SER A 147 12.78 -58.05 -4.95
CA SER A 147 13.70 -59.21 -4.93
C SER A 147 13.05 -60.36 -5.69
N HIS A 148 13.70 -60.77 -6.77
CA HIS A 148 13.42 -61.98 -7.52
C HIS A 148 13.47 -63.24 -6.64
N SER A 149 12.60 -64.21 -6.91
CA SER A 149 13.02 -65.60 -7.10
C SER A 149 11.99 -66.37 -7.93
N GLN A 150 12.52 -67.22 -8.80
CA GLN A 150 11.87 -67.98 -9.84
C GLN A 150 11.17 -69.23 -9.27
N SER A 151 10.18 -69.76 -10.01
CA SER A 151 10.18 -71.11 -10.61
C SER A 151 8.85 -71.90 -10.46
N LEU A 152 8.40 -72.39 -11.62
CA LEU A 152 7.88 -73.74 -11.94
C LEU A 152 6.88 -74.40 -10.97
N PHE A 153 5.67 -74.73 -11.45
CA PHE A 153 5.29 -76.11 -11.83
C PHE A 153 3.85 -76.18 -12.41
N SER A 154 3.67 -77.18 -13.26
CA SER A 154 2.56 -77.51 -14.16
C SER A 154 1.32 -78.14 -13.51
N THR A 155 0.25 -78.25 -14.32
CA THR A 155 -0.84 -79.28 -14.33
C THR A 155 -1.77 -79.30 -13.09
N GLU A 156 -3.09 -79.44 -13.19
CA GLU A 156 -3.98 -80.13 -14.15
C GLU A 156 -5.25 -79.31 -14.43
#